data_AF-A0A7S1ZJN2-F1
#
_entry.id   AF-A0A7S1ZJN2-F1
#
_cell.length_a   1.000
_cell.length_b   1.000
_cell.length_c   1.000
_cell.angle_alpha   90.00
_cell.angle_beta   90.00
_cell.angle_gamma   90.00
#
_symmetry.space_group_name_H-M   'P 1'
#
loop_
_entity.id
_entity.type
_entity.pdbx_description
1 polymer ?
#
loop_
_entity_poly.entity_id
_entity_poly.type
_entity_poly.pdbx_seq_one_letter_code
_entity_poly.pdbx_strand_id
1 'polypeptide(L)'
;TTKAQIMCDRISKGKNTHRSVSFSHVTEVHFVISRLEMNDDDVQSSWYTRGELAIVKRDILGILRSNSAPEKGDEQHCLRGLEQHKSSSAFRKRKKNQKMVIKAVIQEHEKQKRSGRFDDNAIRFVSSMLSKAERERALVYGIKDAAHLMD
;
A
#
# COMPACT_ATOMS: atom_id res chain seq x y z
N THR A 1 -19.71 38.33 19.25
CA THR A 1 -20.20 37.68 18.02
C THR A 1 -19.19 37.96 16.91
N THR A 2 -18.05 37.27 16.89
CA THR A 2 -17.79 36.03 16.11
C THR A 2 -17.78 36.29 14.60
N LYS A 3 -16.59 36.26 13.97
CA LYS A 3 -16.29 35.64 12.64
C LYS A 3 -14.97 36.02 11.94
N ALA A 4 -14.04 36.76 12.53
CA ALA A 4 -12.78 37.14 11.85
C ALA A 4 -11.48 36.68 12.53
N GLN A 5 -11.54 35.76 13.51
CA GLN A 5 -10.37 35.32 14.30
C GLN A 5 -9.84 33.91 13.91
N ILE A 6 -10.27 33.33 12.78
CA ILE A 6 -9.92 31.93 12.42
C ILE A 6 -9.16 31.79 11.07
N MET A 7 -8.86 32.88 10.36
CA MET A 7 -8.22 32.80 9.03
C MET A 7 -6.94 33.64 8.88
N CYS A 8 -6.06 33.66 9.89
CA CYS A 8 -4.71 34.23 9.74
C CYS A 8 -3.59 33.54 10.54
N ASP A 9 -3.82 32.38 11.16
CA ASP A 9 -2.78 31.64 11.90
C ASP A 9 -1.99 30.68 11.00
N ARG A 10 -1.56 31.13 9.82
CA ARG A 10 -0.79 30.28 8.89
C ARG A 10 0.40 30.93 8.23
N ILE A 11 1.05 31.89 8.88
CA ILE A 11 2.46 32.19 8.58
C ILE A 11 3.19 32.43 9.91
N SER A 12 3.38 31.35 10.67
CA SER A 12 4.45 31.33 11.66
C SER A 12 5.76 31.51 10.89
N LYS A 13 6.43 32.64 11.10
CA LYS A 13 7.81 32.89 10.69
C LYS A 13 8.70 31.88 11.43
N GLY A 14 8.79 30.67 10.89
CA GLY A 14 9.57 29.58 11.45
C GLY A 14 11.05 29.92 11.40
N LYS A 15 11.64 30.15 12.57
CA LYS A 15 13.10 30.10 12.77
C LYS A 15 13.62 28.82 12.10
N ASN A 16 14.73 28.92 11.36
CA ASN A 16 15.45 27.77 10.79
C ASN A 16 15.82 26.77 11.89
N THR A 17 14.88 25.89 12.25
CA THR A 17 15.16 24.75 13.10
C THR A 17 15.76 23.69 12.19
N HIS A 18 17.06 23.49 12.31
CA HIS A 18 17.73 22.35 11.70
C HIS A 18 16.97 21.08 12.13
N ARG A 19 16.22 20.48 11.21
CA ARG A 19 15.53 19.22 11.45
C ARG A 19 16.60 18.13 11.48
N SER A 20 16.90 17.63 12.66
CA SER A 20 17.76 16.45 12.84
C SER A 20 16.91 15.21 13.02
N VAL A 21 17.32 14.09 12.41
CA VAL A 21 16.78 12.77 12.74
C VAL A 21 17.61 12.22 13.89
N SER A 22 16.97 11.92 15.00
CA SER A 22 17.58 11.20 16.12
C SER A 22 16.81 9.91 16.34
N PHE A 23 17.53 8.81 16.54
CA PHE A 23 16.91 7.52 16.90
C PHE A 23 16.73 7.42 18.41
N SER A 24 15.68 6.74 18.84
CA SER A 24 15.50 6.38 20.25
C SER A 24 16.69 5.52 20.71
N HIS A 25 17.23 5.80 21.89
CA HIS A 25 18.33 5.01 22.46
C HIS A 25 17.86 3.64 22.99
N VAL A 26 16.54 3.45 23.13
CA VAL A 26 15.96 2.19 23.57
C VAL A 26 15.70 1.32 22.35
N THR A 27 16.48 0.24 22.22
CA THR A 27 16.27 -0.79 21.20
C THR A 27 15.43 -1.90 21.81
N GLU A 28 14.14 -1.95 21.45
CA GLU A 28 13.30 -3.11 21.76
C GLU A 28 13.60 -4.23 20.77
N VAL A 29 13.96 -5.40 21.29
CA VAL A 29 14.17 -6.61 20.50
C VAL A 29 12.92 -7.46 20.61
N HIS A 30 12.25 -7.70 19.48
CA HIS A 30 11.13 -8.63 19.40
C HIS A 30 11.58 -9.93 18.77
N PHE A 31 11.33 -11.05 19.45
CA PHE A 31 11.53 -12.36 18.88
C PHE A 31 10.42 -12.66 17.88
N VAL A 32 10.80 -13.05 16.66
CA VAL A 32 9.88 -13.42 15.60
C VAL A 32 10.00 -14.93 15.39
N ILE A 33 8.87 -15.63 15.40
CA ILE A 33 8.82 -17.07 15.13
C ILE A 33 9.36 -17.33 13.73
N SER A 34 10.32 -18.24 13.59
CA SER A 34 10.84 -18.60 12.27
C SER A 34 9.81 -19.41 11.49
N ARG A 35 9.82 -19.31 10.15
CA ARG A 35 8.88 -20.07 9.30
C ARG A 35 8.99 -21.59 9.47
N LEU A 36 10.14 -22.08 9.94
CA LEU A 36 10.37 -23.51 10.20
C LEU A 36 9.74 -23.97 11.52
N GLU A 37 9.57 -23.05 12.47
CA GLU A 37 9.03 -23.30 13.81
C GLU A 37 7.54 -22.95 13.93
N MET A 38 6.96 -22.26 12.93
CA MET A 38 5.53 -21.95 12.86
C MET A 38 4.71 -23.24 12.77
N ASN A 39 3.90 -23.51 13.79
CA ASN A 39 2.91 -24.58 13.75
C ASN A 39 1.62 -24.10 13.03
N ASP A 40 0.67 -25.01 12.79
CA ASP A 40 -0.55 -24.66 12.07
C ASP A 40 -1.46 -23.70 12.87
N ASP A 41 -1.40 -23.69 14.20
CA ASP A 41 -2.13 -22.75 15.05
C ASP A 41 -1.55 -21.33 14.97
N ASP A 42 -0.22 -21.21 14.89
CA ASP A 42 0.49 -19.95 14.65
C ASP A 42 0.12 -19.39 13.27
N VAL A 43 0.05 -20.26 12.25
CA VAL A 43 -0.41 -19.88 10.90
C VAL A 43 -1.84 -19.38 10.95
N GLN A 44 -2.73 -20.07 11.67
CA GLN A 44 -4.15 -19.72 11.74
C GLN A 44 -4.39 -18.40 12.51
N SER A 45 -3.63 -18.16 13.57
CA SER A 45 -3.70 -16.93 14.37
C SER A 45 -3.00 -15.72 13.73
N SER A 46 -2.09 -15.95 12.77
CA SER A 46 -1.37 -14.88 12.06
C SER A 46 -2.26 -14.05 11.12
N TRP A 47 -3.42 -14.57 10.71
CA TRP A 47 -4.31 -13.88 9.77
C TRP A 47 -5.54 -13.31 10.48
N TYR A 48 -5.91 -12.08 10.14
CA TYR A 48 -7.16 -11.50 10.60
C TYR A 48 -8.35 -12.39 10.25
N THR A 49 -9.16 -12.67 11.25
CA THR A 49 -10.49 -13.25 11.06
C THR A 49 -11.36 -12.30 10.24
N ARG A 50 -12.43 -12.85 9.65
CA ARG A 50 -13.41 -12.03 8.91
C ARG A 50 -14.02 -10.92 9.77
N GLY A 51 -14.20 -11.17 11.07
CA GLY A 51 -14.72 -10.20 12.03
C GLY A 51 -13.76 -9.03 12.24
N GLU A 52 -12.50 -9.33 12.54
CA GLU A 52 -11.44 -8.32 12.71
C GLU A 52 -11.25 -7.49 11.44
N LEU A 53 -11.20 -8.15 10.28
CA LEU A 53 -11.07 -7.45 9.00
C LEU A 53 -12.26 -6.51 8.74
N ALA A 54 -13.47 -6.87 9.17
CA ALA A 54 -14.65 -6.02 9.03
C ALA A 54 -14.58 -4.78 9.93
N ILE A 55 -14.07 -4.93 11.16
CA ILE A 55 -13.84 -3.82 12.09
C ILE A 55 -12.80 -2.86 11.51
N VAL A 56 -11.62 -3.37 11.12
CA VAL A 56 -10.54 -2.57 10.52
C VAL A 56 -11.03 -1.79 9.30
N LYS A 57 -11.81 -2.43 8.42
CA LYS A 57 -12.41 -1.75 7.26
C LYS A 57 -13.35 -0.62 7.65
N ARG A 58 -14.18 -0.82 8.67
CA ARG A 58 -15.11 0.20 9.17
C ARG A 58 -14.33 1.41 9.68
N ASP A 59 -13.27 1.18 10.43
CA ASP A 59 -12.46 2.25 11.02
C ASP A 59 -11.72 3.05 9.94
N ILE A 60 -11.12 2.37 8.96
CA ILE A 60 -10.49 3.03 7.80
C ILE A 60 -11.51 3.88 7.04
N LEU A 61 -12.72 3.37 6.81
CA LEU A 61 -13.78 4.15 6.16
C LEU A 61 -14.21 5.36 6.99
N GLY A 62 -14.23 5.24 8.32
CA GLY A 62 -14.45 6.35 9.24
C GLY A 62 -13.40 7.44 9.06
N ILE A 63 -12.11 7.07 9.08
CA ILE A 63 -10.96 7.96 8.89
C ILE A 63 -10.99 8.64 7.51
N LEU A 64 -11.31 7.89 6.45
CA LEU A 64 -11.38 8.44 5.09
C LEU A 64 -12.51 9.47 4.97
N ARG A 65 -13.68 9.21 5.58
CA ARG A 65 -14.82 10.14 5.57
C ARG A 65 -14.55 11.39 6.41
N SER A 66 -13.86 11.24 7.55
CA SER A 66 -13.49 12.39 8.39
C SER A 66 -12.43 13.27 7.75
N ASN A 67 -11.60 12.71 6.86
CA ASN A 67 -10.55 13.43 6.13
C ASN A 67 -10.96 13.88 4.72
N SER A 68 -12.15 13.51 4.23
CA SER A 68 -12.64 13.91 2.90
C SER A 68 -13.33 15.26 2.95
N ALA A 69 -12.54 16.33 2.99
CA ALA A 69 -12.97 17.66 2.55
C ALA A 69 -11.81 18.40 1.88
N PRO A 70 -11.63 18.28 0.55
CA PRO A 70 -11.10 19.38 -0.22
C PRO A 70 -12.25 20.33 -0.55
N GLU A 71 -12.09 21.61 -0.17
CA GLU A 71 -12.93 22.69 -0.67
C GLU A 71 -12.96 22.63 -2.20
N LYS A 72 -14.16 22.76 -2.78
CA LYS A 72 -14.35 22.85 -4.23
C LYS A 72 -13.48 23.99 -4.76
N GLY A 73 -12.39 23.69 -5.46
CA GLY A 73 -11.51 24.75 -5.98
C GLY A 73 -10.39 24.33 -6.92
N ASP A 74 -9.81 23.13 -6.81
CA ASP A 74 -8.63 22.80 -7.62
C ASP A 74 -8.96 21.93 -8.84
N GLU A 75 -8.98 22.54 -10.02
CA GLU A 75 -9.00 21.86 -11.33
C GLU A 75 -7.74 21.01 -11.62
N GLN A 76 -6.80 20.90 -10.66
CA GLN A 76 -5.57 20.12 -10.78
C GLN A 76 -5.63 18.79 -10.01
N HIS A 77 -6.70 18.02 -10.18
CA HIS A 77 -6.71 16.66 -9.63
C HIS A 77 -5.80 15.75 -10.47
N CYS A 78 -4.76 15.22 -9.83
CA CYS A 78 -3.92 14.18 -10.40
C CYS A 78 -4.78 12.95 -10.71
N LEU A 79 -5.04 12.70 -11.98
CA LEU A 79 -5.80 11.53 -12.44
C LEU A 79 -5.01 10.22 -12.28
N ARG A 80 -3.76 10.30 -11.82
CA ARG A 80 -2.85 9.17 -11.71
C ARG A 80 -3.20 8.27 -10.55
N GLY A 81 -3.22 6.96 -10.78
CA GLY A 81 -3.73 5.97 -9.82
C GLY A 81 -5.26 5.84 -9.80
N LEU A 82 -5.99 6.74 -10.49
CA LEU A 82 -7.44 6.70 -10.64
C LEU A 82 -7.89 6.17 -12.00
N GLU A 83 -6.97 5.85 -12.91
CA GLU A 83 -7.26 5.40 -14.28
C GLU A 83 -8.06 4.11 -14.29
N GLN A 84 -7.80 3.23 -13.32
CA GLN A 84 -8.57 2.01 -13.14
C GLN A 84 -10.05 2.27 -12.82
N HIS A 85 -10.38 3.42 -12.24
CA HIS A 85 -11.75 3.81 -11.90
C HIS A 85 -12.44 4.54 -13.06
N LYS A 86 -11.70 4.94 -14.11
CA LYS A 86 -12.26 5.55 -15.32
C LYS A 86 -13.02 4.55 -16.19
N SER A 87 -12.72 3.26 -16.10
CA SER A 87 -13.42 2.22 -16.85
C SER A 87 -13.62 0.94 -16.06
N SER A 88 -14.86 0.43 -16.05
CA SER A 88 -15.20 -0.86 -15.45
C SER A 88 -14.36 -2.02 -16.03
N SER A 89 -14.01 -1.95 -17.32
CA SER A 89 -13.16 -2.96 -17.97
C SER A 89 -11.72 -2.94 -17.45
N ALA A 90 -11.13 -1.74 -17.26
CA ALA A 90 -9.80 -1.55 -16.72
C ALA A 90 -9.73 -2.04 -15.25
N PHE A 91 -10.73 -1.69 -14.44
CA PHE A 91 -10.87 -2.18 -13.08
C PHE A 91 -10.91 -3.71 -13.01
N ARG A 92 -11.78 -4.33 -13.83
CA ARG A 92 -11.93 -5.80 -13.89
C ARG A 92 -10.62 -6.47 -14.32
N LYS A 93 -9.94 -5.92 -15.33
CA LYS A 93 -8.64 -6.41 -15.80
C LYS A 93 -7.59 -6.39 -14.69
N ARG A 94 -7.45 -5.27 -13.97
CA ARG A 94 -6.53 -5.17 -12.83
C ARG A 94 -6.86 -6.21 -11.76
N LYS A 95 -8.13 -6.30 -11.36
CA LYS A 95 -8.58 -7.23 -10.33
C LYS A 95 -8.32 -8.69 -10.73
N LYS A 96 -8.52 -9.03 -12.02
CA LYS A 96 -8.19 -10.35 -12.57
C LYS A 96 -6.68 -10.64 -12.49
N ASN A 97 -5.84 -9.71 -12.91
CA ASN A 97 -4.39 -9.86 -12.86
C ASN A 97 -3.88 -10.02 -11.42
N GLN A 98 -4.38 -9.20 -10.50
CA GLN A 98 -4.06 -9.31 -9.08
C GLN A 98 -4.42 -10.69 -8.50
N LYS A 99 -5.65 -11.17 -8.77
CA LYS A 99 -6.07 -12.51 -8.34
C LYS A 99 -5.19 -13.62 -8.92
N MET A 100 -4.75 -13.48 -10.17
CA MET A 100 -3.89 -14.45 -10.83
C MET A 100 -2.51 -14.54 -10.14
N VAL A 101 -1.89 -13.39 -9.86
CA VAL A 101 -0.60 -13.33 -9.14
C VAL A 101 -0.72 -13.95 -7.75
N ILE A 102 -1.74 -13.55 -6.98
CA ILE A 102 -1.99 -14.09 -5.64
C ILE A 102 -2.18 -15.61 -5.69
N LYS A 103 -3.02 -16.10 -6.62
CA LYS A 103 -3.27 -17.53 -6.76
C LYS A 103 -1.98 -18.30 -7.08
N ALA A 104 -1.14 -17.78 -7.98
CA ALA A 104 0.10 -18.43 -8.36
C ALA A 104 1.12 -18.48 -7.20
N VAL A 105 1.23 -17.39 -6.43
CA VAL A 105 2.08 -17.36 -5.22
C VAL A 105 1.60 -18.36 -4.18
N ILE A 106 0.29 -18.42 -3.91
CA ILE A 106 -0.29 -19.40 -2.98
C ILE A 106 -0.02 -20.83 -3.46
N GLN A 107 -0.18 -21.10 -4.76
CA GLN A 107 0.11 -22.43 -5.31
C GLN A 107 1.58 -22.84 -5.15
N GLU A 108 2.51 -21.91 -5.37
CA GLU A 108 3.94 -22.17 -5.15
C GLU A 108 4.26 -22.36 -3.66
N HIS A 109 3.66 -21.58 -2.76
CA HIS A 109 3.76 -21.78 -1.30
C HIS A 109 3.27 -23.17 -0.89
N GLU A 110 2.09 -23.59 -1.35
CA GLU A 110 1.52 -24.89 -1.03
C GLU A 110 2.38 -26.04 -1.55
N LYS A 111 2.94 -25.88 -2.76
CA LYS A 111 3.88 -26.85 -3.34
C LYS A 111 5.14 -26.96 -2.47
N GLN A 112 5.71 -25.83 -2.06
CA GLN A 112 6.86 -25.77 -1.17
C GLN A 112 6.59 -26.44 0.18
N LYS A 113 5.45 -26.11 0.83
CA LYS A 113 5.01 -26.73 2.10
C LYS A 113 4.90 -28.25 1.97
N ARG A 114 4.28 -28.78 0.92
CA ARG A 114 4.15 -30.24 0.68
C ARG A 114 5.50 -30.93 0.43
N SER A 115 6.45 -30.23 -0.18
CA SER A 115 7.78 -30.77 -0.49
C SER A 115 8.80 -30.62 0.64
N GLY A 116 8.47 -29.88 1.71
CA GLY A 116 9.41 -29.55 2.79
C GLY A 116 10.54 -28.58 2.38
N ARG A 117 10.49 -28.02 1.17
CA ARG A 117 11.49 -27.05 0.67
C ARG A 117 10.97 -25.63 0.82
N PHE A 118 11.81 -24.73 1.31
CA PHE A 118 11.53 -23.29 1.40
C PHE A 118 12.47 -22.52 0.47
N ASP A 119 11.95 -22.00 -0.63
CA ASP A 119 12.71 -21.26 -1.65
C ASP A 119 12.01 -19.94 -1.99
N ASP A 120 12.50 -18.88 -1.36
CA ASP A 120 11.97 -17.52 -1.53
C ASP A 120 12.22 -16.97 -2.94
N ASN A 121 13.28 -17.44 -3.62
CA ASN A 121 13.57 -17.01 -4.98
C ASN A 121 12.56 -17.58 -5.97
N ALA A 122 12.11 -18.81 -5.78
CA ALA A 122 11.05 -19.41 -6.59
C ALA A 122 9.72 -18.63 -6.46
N ILE A 123 9.34 -18.24 -5.24
CA ILE A 123 8.13 -17.45 -4.98
C ILE A 123 8.23 -16.07 -5.64
N ARG A 124 9.38 -15.40 -5.45
CA ARG A 124 9.67 -14.12 -6.08
C ARG A 124 9.62 -14.21 -7.60
N PHE A 125 10.16 -15.28 -8.17
CA PHE A 125 10.18 -15.52 -9.61
C PHE A 125 8.76 -15.61 -10.18
N VAL A 126 7.88 -16.41 -9.58
CA VAL A 126 6.48 -16.56 -10.02
C VAL A 126 5.75 -15.21 -10.00
N SER A 127 5.88 -14.46 -8.91
CA SER A 127 5.28 -13.11 -8.80
C SER A 127 5.84 -12.14 -9.83
N SER A 128 7.17 -12.13 -10.01
CA SER A 128 7.87 -11.23 -10.93
C SER A 128 7.55 -11.50 -12.39
N MET A 129 7.41 -12.78 -12.75
CA MET A 129 7.07 -13.24 -14.09
C MET A 129 5.66 -12.77 -14.47
N LEU A 130 4.67 -12.96 -13.59
CA LEU A 130 3.28 -12.59 -13.86
C LEU A 130 3.03 -11.07 -13.81
N SER A 131 3.83 -10.33 -13.05
CA SER A 131 3.73 -8.87 -12.93
C SER A 131 4.58 -8.09 -13.93
N LYS A 132 5.43 -8.76 -14.73
CA LYS A 132 6.41 -8.12 -15.62
C LYS A 132 5.79 -7.05 -16.54
N ALA A 133 4.73 -7.40 -17.27
CA ALA A 133 4.08 -6.50 -18.22
C ALA A 133 3.47 -5.26 -17.54
N GLU A 134 3.04 -5.37 -16.27
CA GLU A 134 2.52 -4.23 -15.51
C GLU A 134 3.64 -3.33 -14.99
N ARG A 135 4.78 -3.92 -14.59
CA ARG A 135 5.98 -3.16 -14.21
C ARG A 135 6.54 -2.37 -15.41
N GLU A 136 6.60 -2.98 -16.58
CA GLU A 136 7.02 -2.31 -17.82
C GLU A 136 6.09 -1.14 -18.17
N ARG A 137 4.76 -1.34 -18.06
CA ARG A 137 3.80 -0.24 -18.25
C ARG A 137 3.99 0.87 -17.24
N ALA A 138 4.18 0.54 -15.97
CA ALA A 138 4.42 1.53 -14.92
C ALA A 138 5.71 2.34 -15.20
N LEU A 139 6.77 1.70 -15.69
CA LEU A 139 8.00 2.38 -16.09
C LEU A 139 7.75 3.38 -17.22
N VAL A 140 7.04 2.96 -18.28
CA VAL A 140 6.71 3.85 -19.41
C VAL A 140 5.91 5.07 -18.94
N TYR A 141 4.94 4.88 -18.04
CA TYR A 141 4.23 6.00 -17.44
C TYR A 141 5.17 6.88 -16.62
N GLY A 142 6.06 6.30 -15.81
CA GLY A 142 7.06 7.04 -15.02
C GLY A 142 7.89 8.00 -15.87
N ILE A 143 8.36 7.52 -17.03
CA ILE A 143 9.15 8.32 -17.98
C ILE A 143 8.32 9.46 -18.59
N LYS A 144 7.08 9.20 -18.99
CA LYS A 144 6.19 10.23 -19.56
C LYS A 144 5.90 11.35 -18.57
N ASP A 145 5.63 10.99 -17.32
CA ASP A 145 5.38 11.98 -16.28
C ASP A 145 6.63 12.80 -15.95
N ALA A 146 7.81 12.19 -15.96
CA ALA A 146 9.06 12.92 -15.76
C ALA A 146 9.31 13.94 -16.89
N ALA A 147 8.94 13.61 -18.13
CA ALA A 147 9.03 14.56 -19.24
C ALA A 147 8.08 15.76 -19.07
N HIS A 148 6.85 15.54 -18.60
CA HIS A 148 5.88 16.62 -18.37
C HIS A 148 6.25 17.60 -17.23
N LEU A 149 7.20 17.25 -16.36
CA LEU A 149 7.70 18.13 -15.30
C LEU A 149 8.91 18.98 -15.74
N MET A 150 9.46 18.71 -16.92
CA MET A 150 10.65 19.36 -17.47
C MET A 150 10.32 20.39 -18.56
N ASP A 151 9.05 20.44 -19.01
CA ASP A 151 8.46 21.46 -19.89
C ASP A 151 7.72 22.53 -19.06
#